data_AF-A0AAE0Q048-F1
#
_entry.id   AF-A0AAE0Q048-F1
#
_cell.length_a   1.000
_cell.length_b   1.000
_cell.length_c   1.000
_cell.angle_alpha   90.00
_cell.angle_beta   90.00
_cell.angle_gamma   90.00
#
_symmetry.space_group_name_H-M   'P 1'
#
loop_
_entity.id
_entity.type
_entity.pdbx_description
1 polymer ?
#
loop_
_entity_poly.entity_id
_entity_poly.type
_entity_poly.pdbx_seq_one_letter_code
_entity_poly.pdbx_strand_id
1 'polypeptide(L)'
;MGKRKDLSEFDKGQIVMARRLDQSISKTAALVGCSRSAVVSIYQKRSKEGTVVNRRQGHGRPRLIDARGERRLARVIRSNRRATVAQIAEEVNAGSD
;
A
#
# COMPACT_ATOMS: atom_id res chain seq x y z
N MET A 1 -9.99 21.55 7.83
CA MET A 1 -9.38 20.33 8.41
C MET A 1 -7.95 20.20 7.88
N GLY A 2 -6.94 20.39 8.74
CA GLY A 2 -5.53 20.33 8.32
C GLY A 2 -5.15 18.97 7.75
N LYS A 3 -4.38 18.98 6.66
CA LYS A 3 -3.86 17.76 6.02
C LYS A 3 -3.17 16.90 7.08
N ARG A 4 -3.61 15.64 7.24
CA ARG A 4 -2.98 14.69 8.18
C ARG A 4 -1.58 14.39 7.65
N LYS A 5 -0.56 15.00 8.24
CA LYS A 5 0.83 14.62 7.98
C LYS A 5 1.03 13.29 8.70
N ASP A 6 1.44 12.27 7.96
CA ASP A 6 1.84 11.01 8.57
C ASP A 6 2.97 11.29 9.56
N LEU A 7 2.87 10.72 10.76
CA LEU A 7 3.94 10.78 11.75
C LEU A 7 5.19 10.10 11.19
N SER A 8 6.35 10.67 11.52
CA SER A 8 7.63 10.08 11.12
C SER A 8 7.80 8.70 11.78
N GLU A 9 8.66 7.86 11.20
CA GLU A 9 8.98 6.56 11.81
C GLU A 9 9.61 6.72 13.19
N PHE A 10 10.37 7.79 13.40
CA PHE A 10 10.94 8.14 14.69
C PHE A 10 9.87 8.46 15.73
N ASP A 11 8.91 9.33 15.40
CA ASP A 11 7.79 9.68 16.29
C ASP A 11 6.95 8.45 16.66
N LYS A 12 6.70 7.60 15.67
CA LYS A 12 6.02 6.31 15.84
C LYS A 12 6.81 5.36 16.74
N GLY A 13 8.14 5.35 16.62
CA GLY A 13 9.04 4.63 17.51
C GLY A 13 8.95 5.15 18.95
N GLN A 14 8.97 6.46 19.15
CA GLN A 14 8.80 7.08 20.47
C GLN A 14 7.46 6.70 21.11
N ILE A 15 6.36 6.72 20.35
CA ILE A 15 5.04 6.27 20.82
C ILE A 15 5.09 4.83 21.32
N VAL A 16 5.69 3.93 20.54
CA VAL A 16 5.79 2.52 20.90
C VAL A 16 6.67 2.30 22.12
N MET A 17 7.78 3.02 22.23
CA MET A 17 8.68 2.93 23.40
C MET A 17 8.01 3.47 24.66
N ALA A 18 7.38 4.65 24.60
CA ALA A 18 6.68 5.25 25.73
C ALA A 18 5.55 4.34 26.26
N ARG A 19 4.81 3.68 25.36
CA ARG A 19 3.76 2.73 25.75
C ARG A 19 4.29 1.40 26.29
N ARG A 20 5.50 0.98 25.92
CA ARG A 20 6.20 -0.17 26.54
C ARG A 20 6.72 0.14 27.93
N LEU A 21 6.98 1.41 28.22
CA LEU A 21 7.37 1.93 29.55
C LEU A 21 6.13 2.32 30.38
N ASP A 22 4.95 1.81 30.03
CA ASP A 22 3.66 2.07 30.71
C ASP A 22 3.31 3.56 30.90
N GLN A 23 3.83 4.44 30.05
CA GLN A 23 3.46 5.85 30.10
C GLN A 23 2.01 6.06 29.65
N SER A 24 1.35 7.03 30.28
CA SER A 24 -0.03 7.39 29.95
C SER A 24 -0.13 7.95 28.53
N ILE A 25 -1.27 7.71 27.88
CA ILE A 25 -1.52 8.15 26.49
C ILE A 25 -1.35 9.67 26.36
N SER A 26 -1.83 10.45 27.34
CA SER A 26 -1.70 11.91 27.34
C SER A 26 -0.24 12.37 27.43
N LYS A 27 0.57 11.70 28.27
CA LYS A 27 2.01 12.02 28.41
C LYS A 27 2.76 11.73 27.11
N THR A 28 2.48 10.59 26.48
CA THR A 28 3.08 10.24 25.18
C THR A 28 2.65 11.20 24.07
N ALA A 29 1.37 11.57 24.03
CA ALA A 29 0.83 12.53 23.06
C ALA A 29 1.51 13.90 23.17
N ALA A 30 1.71 14.38 24.41
CA ALA A 30 2.42 15.63 24.68
C ALA A 30 3.90 15.56 24.29
N LEU A 31 4.58 14.46 24.59
CA LEU A 31 6.00 14.26 24.27
C LEU A 31 6.27 14.27 22.76
N VAL A 32 5.41 13.62 21.98
CA VAL A 32 5.55 13.51 20.51
C VAL A 32 4.90 14.68 19.78
N GLY A 33 4.12 15.51 20.48
CA GLY A 33 3.37 16.61 19.86
C GLY A 33 2.24 16.13 18.95
N CYS A 34 1.60 15.01 19.27
CA CYS A 34 0.54 14.41 18.46
C CYS A 34 -0.77 14.23 19.24
N SER A 35 -1.86 13.93 18.53
CA SER A 35 -3.15 13.69 19.19
C SER A 35 -3.16 12.37 19.99
N ARG A 36 -3.95 12.33 21.08
CA ARG A 36 -4.17 11.09 21.87
C ARG A 36 -4.69 9.93 21.00
N SER A 37 -5.55 10.22 20.02
CA SER A 37 -6.07 9.20 19.09
C SER A 37 -4.98 8.64 18.17
N ALA A 38 -4.01 9.45 17.76
CA ALA A 38 -2.87 8.97 16.97
C ALA A 38 -2.00 7.98 17.77
N VAL A 39 -1.74 8.28 19.05
CA VAL A 39 -1.01 7.38 19.96
C VAL A 39 -1.71 6.02 20.05
N VAL A 40 -3.03 6.01 20.28
CA VAL A 40 -3.82 4.77 20.37
C VAL A 40 -3.81 4.01 19.04
N SER A 41 -4.05 4.70 17.92
CA SER A 41 -4.10 4.08 16.59
C SER A 41 -2.76 3.43 16.23
N ILE A 42 -1.64 4.09 16.48
CA ILE A 42 -0.30 3.58 16.21
C ILE A 42 0.02 2.36 17.08
N TYR A 43 -0.29 2.42 18.37
CA TYR A 43 -0.04 1.32 19.28
C TYR A 43 -0.86 0.08 18.92
N GLN A 44 -2.14 0.26 18.59
CA GLN A 44 -3.00 -0.82 18.09
C GLN A 44 -2.52 -1.38 16.75
N LYS A 45 -2.12 -0.52 15.81
CA LYS A 45 -1.60 -0.92 14.51
C LYS A 45 -0.36 -1.82 14.68
N ARG A 46 0.56 -1.45 15.56
CA ARG A 46 1.73 -2.28 15.89
C ARG A 46 1.34 -3.66 16.42
N SER A 47 0.30 -3.74 17.26
CA SER A 47 -0.18 -5.02 17.78
C SER A 47 -0.80 -5.92 16.70
N LYS A 48 -1.43 -5.34 15.66
CA LYS A 48 -2.08 -6.08 14.58
C LYS A 48 -1.13 -6.47 13.45
N GLU A 49 -0.28 -5.54 13.02
CA GLU A 49 0.59 -5.69 11.85
C GLU A 49 2.03 -6.06 12.22
N GLY A 50 2.40 -6.01 13.51
CA GLY A 50 3.77 -6.22 14.00
C GLY A 50 4.72 -5.06 13.72
N THR A 51 4.39 -4.18 12.77
CA THR A 51 5.21 -3.05 12.33
C THR A 51 4.52 -1.72 12.61
N VAL A 52 5.32 -0.68 12.85
CA VAL A 52 4.84 0.71 12.97
C VAL A 52 5.00 1.48 11.66
N VAL A 53 5.75 0.90 10.71
CA VAL A 53 6.02 1.48 9.41
C VAL A 53 4.72 1.54 8.63
N ASN A 54 4.46 2.67 7.98
CA ASN A 54 3.37 2.74 7.01
C ASN A 54 3.82 1.98 5.75
N ARG A 55 3.73 0.65 5.78
CA ARG A 55 3.92 -0.16 4.59
C ARG A 55 2.77 0.16 3.65
N ARG A 56 3.06 1.03 2.69
CA ARG A 56 2.20 1.35 1.55
C ARG A 56 2.04 0.08 0.71
N GLN A 57 1.09 -0.77 1.09
CA GLN A 57 0.73 -1.91 0.26
C GLN A 57 0.16 -1.39 -1.06
N GLY A 58 0.74 -1.87 -2.16
CA GLY A 58 0.37 -1.67 -3.56
C GLY A 58 -0.68 -0.60 -3.81
N HIS A 59 -0.23 0.62 -4.08
CA HIS A 59 -1.13 1.66 -4.57
C HIS A 59 -1.27 1.51 -6.08
N GLY A 60 -2.52 1.44 -6.56
CA GLY A 60 -2.83 1.37 -7.97
C GLY A 60 -3.93 0.35 -8.26
N ARG A 61 -4.55 0.46 -9.44
CA ARG A 61 -5.47 -0.55 -9.95
C ARG A 61 -4.68 -1.83 -10.21
N PRO A 62 -5.11 -3.00 -9.67
CA PRO A 62 -4.51 -4.28 -10.03
C PRO A 62 -4.47 -4.43 -11.55
N ARG A 63 -3.35 -4.93 -12.09
CA ARG A 63 -3.27 -5.21 -13.54
C ARG A 63 -4.22 -6.34 -13.87
N LEU A 64 -5.01 -6.15 -14.94
CA LEU A 64 -5.90 -7.19 -15.45
C LEU A 64 -5.12 -8.32 -16.14
N ILE A 65 -3.93 -8.00 -16.67
CA ILE A 65 -3.08 -8.90 -17.44
C ILE A 65 -1.78 -9.11 -16.66
N ASP A 66 -1.34 -10.36 -16.57
CA ASP A 66 -0.06 -10.73 -15.96
C ASP A 66 1.12 -10.54 -16.93
N ALA A 67 2.35 -10.71 -16.45
CA ALA A 67 3.55 -10.51 -17.28
C ALA A 67 3.64 -11.50 -18.47
N ARG A 68 2.93 -12.63 -18.43
CA ARG A 68 2.85 -13.59 -19.54
C ARG A 68 1.86 -13.09 -20.60
N GLY A 69 0.68 -12.63 -20.17
CA GLY A 69 -0.32 -12.04 -21.05
C GLY A 69 0.20 -10.79 -21.75
N GLU A 70 0.97 -9.94 -21.09
CA GLU A 70 1.61 -8.77 -21.71
C GLU A 70 2.58 -9.19 -22.84
N ARG A 71 3.40 -10.23 -22.61
CA ARG A 71 4.33 -10.78 -23.63
C ARG A 71 3.58 -11.35 -24.83
N ARG A 72 2.45 -12.03 -24.60
CA ARG A 72 1.63 -12.60 -25.66
C ARG A 72 0.93 -11.51 -26.47
N LEU A 73 0.32 -10.53 -25.80
CA LEU A 73 -0.28 -9.37 -26.44
C LEU A 73 0.73 -8.63 -27.33
N ALA A 74 1.95 -8.42 -26.84
CA ALA A 74 3.03 -7.79 -27.61
C ALA A 74 3.49 -8.63 -28.83
N ARG A 75 3.31 -9.96 -28.81
CA ARG A 75 3.59 -10.83 -29.96
C ARG A 75 2.48 -10.69 -31.01
N VAL A 76 1.21 -10.77 -30.59
CA VAL A 76 0.04 -10.65 -31.46
C VAL A 76 0.02 -9.30 -32.18
N ILE A 77 0.23 -8.20 -31.44
CA ILE A 77 0.27 -6.84 -32.03
C ILE A 77 1.40 -6.72 -33.07
N ARG A 78 2.56 -7.35 -32.83
CA ARG A 78 3.69 -7.30 -33.77
C ARG A 78 3.43 -8.07 -35.05
N SER A 79 2.80 -9.24 -34.96
CA SER A 79 2.44 -10.06 -36.11
C SER A 79 1.29 -9.43 -36.92
N ASN A 80 0.31 -8.83 -36.23
CA ASN A 80 -0.94 -8.34 -36.82
C ASN A 80 -1.10 -6.82 -36.65
N ARG A 81 -0.15 -6.03 -37.18
CA ARG A 81 -0.11 -4.56 -37.02
C ARG A 81 -1.35 -3.79 -37.49
N ARG A 82 -2.17 -4.39 -38.38
CA ARG A 82 -3.40 -3.79 -38.93
C ARG A 82 -4.68 -4.35 -38.29
N ALA A 83 -4.58 -5.29 -37.34
CA ALA A 83 -5.75 -5.90 -36.72
C ALA A 83 -6.44 -4.93 -35.75
N THR A 84 -7.75 -5.09 -35.64
CA THR A 84 -8.58 -4.29 -34.73
C THR A 84 -8.43 -4.79 -33.29
N VAL A 85 -8.63 -3.92 -32.31
CA VAL A 85 -8.55 -4.26 -30.87
C VAL A 85 -9.42 -5.48 -30.52
N ALA A 86 -10.61 -5.61 -31.12
CA ALA A 86 -11.48 -6.76 -30.89
C ALA A 86 -10.86 -8.09 -31.36
N GLN A 87 -10.26 -8.10 -32.56
CA GLN A 87 -9.58 -9.28 -33.11
C GLN A 87 -8.35 -9.66 -32.27
N ILE A 88 -7.58 -8.66 -31.80
CA ILE A 88 -6.43 -8.88 -30.92
C ILE A 88 -6.88 -9.45 -29.57
N ALA A 89 -7.99 -8.97 -29.02
CA ALA A 89 -8.53 -9.47 -27.75
C ALA A 89 -9.00 -10.94 -27.88
N GLU A 90 -9.70 -11.29 -28.96
CA GLU A 90 -10.10 -12.67 -29.25
C GLU A 90 -8.87 -13.58 -29.38
N GLU A 91 -7.87 -13.18 -30.16
CA GLU A 91 -6.64 -13.95 -30.37
C GLU A 91 -5.83 -14.11 -29.09
N VAL A 92 -5.81 -13.10 -28.20
CA VAL A 92 -5.16 -13.14 -26.88
C VAL A 92 -5.99 -13.89 -25.84
N ASN A 93 -7.27 -14.12 -26.05
CA ASN A 93 -8.07 -14.99 -25.18
C ASN A 93 -8.02 -16.46 -25.65
N ALA A 94 -7.97 -16.73 -26.96
CA ALA A 94 -8.04 -18.07 -27.58
C ALA A 94 -6.79 -18.99 -27.42
N GLY A 95 -5.81 -18.59 -26.63
CA GLY A 95 -4.52 -19.31 -26.45
C GLY A 95 -4.04 -19.23 -25.00
N SER A 96 -4.99 -18.95 -24.10
CA SER A 96 -4.87 -19.09 -22.66
C SER A 96 -5.50 -20.45 -22.28
N ASP A 97 -4.94 -21.54 -22.81
CA ASP A 97 -5.01 -22.87 -22.18
C ASP A 97 -3.83 -23.02 -21.20
#